data_AF-A0A433JX73-F1
#
_entry.id   AF-A0A433JX73-F1
#
_cell.length_a   1.000
_cell.length_b   1.000
_cell.length_c   1.000
_cell.angle_alpha   90.00
_cell.angle_beta   90.00
_cell.angle_gamma   90.00
#
_symmetry.space_group_name_H-M   'P 1'
#
loop_
_entity.id
_entity.type
_entity.pdbx_description
1 polymer ?
#
loop_
_entity_poly.entity_id
_entity_poly.type
_entity_poly.pdbx_seq_one_letter_code
_entity_poly.pdbx_strand_id
1 'polypeptide(L)'
;MQKIIENNGFEINLSKCRLHHITQSQKVTGIVVNNKTNVQRGFINKTRSMLYAWERFGLEAGAKEYITSYLEKDHGTYDKKRILSEPSAYFNLVIKGRINYIGMVRGNQDSIYKKLLYKYSVLNGEPDENLKKTSNDILADSIFIVEHSIEGTQGTAFLVDKLGLVTVWHVVEGVTSETSCLLDFFRFYDRDIKRKAVLHNSSKSKDLAIFKFGNNFQGIVPLRLGDSAKLKQGDEIKLIGFPSYNIGDHYHCNMGRITQRKKVLGINVWLIDIPITHGISGGPVLNSDDEVIGIATVGSEKHDSTTISHGFIPIADALKLL
;
A
#
# COMPACT_ATOMS: atom_id res chain seq x y z
N MET A 1 -31.45 -21.54 -20.37
CA MET A 1 -31.35 -21.02 -18.99
C MET A 1 -32.60 -21.28 -18.17
N GLN A 2 -33.80 -20.85 -18.59
CA GLN A 2 -35.06 -21.10 -17.87
C GLN A 2 -35.30 -22.58 -17.50
N LYS A 3 -35.23 -23.49 -18.47
CA LYS A 3 -35.32 -24.95 -18.23
C LYS A 3 -34.33 -25.49 -17.19
N ILE A 4 -33.14 -24.89 -17.07
CA ILE A 4 -32.13 -25.34 -16.10
C ILE A 4 -32.55 -24.96 -14.68
N ILE A 5 -33.12 -23.77 -14.51
CA ILE A 5 -33.55 -23.25 -13.21
C ILE A 5 -34.77 -24.05 -12.70
N GLU A 6 -35.74 -24.28 -13.59
CA GLU A 6 -36.94 -25.07 -13.29
C GLU A 6 -36.60 -26.53 -12.97
N ASN A 7 -35.66 -27.15 -13.70
CA ASN A 7 -35.19 -28.52 -13.44
C ASN A 7 -34.49 -28.68 -12.08
N ASN A 8 -34.00 -27.60 -11.47
CA ASN A 8 -33.40 -27.61 -10.13
C ASN A 8 -34.40 -27.21 -9.02
N GLY A 9 -35.71 -27.16 -9.32
CA GLY A 9 -36.75 -26.89 -8.34
C GLY A 9 -36.92 -25.41 -7.97
N PHE A 10 -36.37 -24.48 -8.76
CA PHE A 10 -36.55 -23.05 -8.56
C PHE A 10 -37.57 -22.47 -9.53
N GLU A 11 -38.43 -21.57 -9.03
CA GLU A 11 -39.41 -20.84 -9.85
C GLU A 11 -38.91 -19.41 -10.14
N ILE A 12 -38.95 -19.00 -11.42
CA ILE A 12 -38.52 -17.66 -11.83
C ILE A 12 -39.64 -16.66 -11.56
N ASN A 13 -39.41 -15.76 -10.61
CA ASN A 13 -40.34 -14.66 -10.36
C ASN A 13 -40.15 -13.54 -11.41
N LEU A 14 -40.98 -13.58 -12.47
CA LEU A 14 -40.94 -12.60 -13.57
C LEU A 14 -41.20 -11.16 -13.09
N SER A 15 -41.99 -10.95 -12.01
CA SER A 15 -42.22 -9.61 -11.46
C SER A 15 -40.96 -8.96 -10.86
N LYS A 16 -39.97 -9.78 -10.51
CA LYS A 16 -38.65 -9.36 -10.01
C LYS A 16 -37.55 -9.47 -11.08
N CYS A 17 -37.89 -9.90 -12.30
CA CYS A 17 -36.95 -9.98 -13.41
C CYS A 17 -36.93 -8.63 -14.15
N ARG A 18 -35.76 -7.96 -14.16
CA ARG A 18 -35.55 -6.70 -14.88
C ARG A 18 -34.30 -6.83 -15.73
N LEU A 19 -34.45 -6.68 -17.04
CA LEU A 19 -33.33 -6.63 -17.98
C LEU A 19 -32.93 -5.17 -18.15
N HIS A 20 -31.68 -4.86 -17.84
CA HIS A 20 -31.10 -3.53 -17.99
C HIS A 20 -29.85 -3.62 -18.85
N HIS A 21 -29.72 -2.70 -19.79
CA HIS A 21 -28.52 -2.59 -20.61
C HIS A 21 -27.31 -2.16 -19.75
N ILE A 22 -26.09 -2.50 -20.16
CA ILE A 22 -24.85 -2.16 -19.43
C ILE A 22 -24.64 -0.65 -19.24
N THR A 23 -25.20 0.16 -20.15
CA THR A 23 -25.16 1.64 -20.07
C THR A 23 -26.17 2.21 -19.07
N GLN A 24 -27.11 1.41 -18.58
CA GLN A 24 -28.08 1.81 -17.57
C GLN A 24 -27.58 1.45 -16.17
N SER A 25 -28.01 2.18 -15.14
CA SER A 25 -27.69 1.82 -13.75
C SER A 25 -28.40 0.52 -13.37
N GLN A 26 -27.62 -0.54 -13.22
CA GLN A 26 -28.04 -1.83 -12.72
C GLN A 26 -27.89 -1.83 -11.20
N LYS A 27 -28.93 -2.24 -10.50
CA LYS A 27 -28.96 -2.30 -9.04
C LYS A 27 -29.44 -3.66 -8.56
N VAL A 28 -28.71 -4.24 -7.63
CA VAL A 28 -29.12 -5.45 -6.89
C VAL A 28 -29.14 -5.07 -5.42
N THR A 29 -30.28 -5.27 -4.76
CA THR A 29 -30.47 -4.95 -3.32
C THR A 29 -29.98 -3.55 -2.91
N GLY A 30 -30.14 -2.55 -3.79
CA GLY A 30 -29.73 -1.17 -3.54
C GLY A 30 -28.26 -0.82 -3.85
N ILE A 31 -27.43 -1.82 -4.17
CA ILE A 31 -26.03 -1.68 -4.60
C ILE A 31 -25.97 -1.57 -6.12
N VAL A 32 -25.16 -0.64 -6.64
CA VAL A 32 -24.91 -0.48 -8.08
C VAL A 32 -23.84 -1.48 -8.51
N VAL A 33 -24.09 -2.21 -9.60
CA VAL A 33 -23.26 -3.38 -9.99
C VAL A 33 -22.69 -3.35 -11.42
N ASN A 34 -22.84 -2.24 -12.16
CA ASN A 34 -22.52 -2.18 -13.60
C ASN A 34 -21.13 -2.71 -13.99
N ASN A 35 -20.09 -2.27 -13.28
CA ASN A 35 -18.70 -2.65 -13.55
C ASN A 35 -18.02 -3.17 -12.28
N LYS A 36 -18.21 -2.44 -11.18
CA LYS A 36 -17.85 -2.89 -9.84
C LYS A 36 -18.97 -2.60 -8.86
N THR A 37 -18.95 -3.30 -7.72
CA THR A 37 -19.86 -3.02 -6.61
C THR A 37 -19.66 -1.58 -6.13
N ASN A 38 -20.76 -0.85 -6.03
CA ASN A 38 -20.73 0.55 -5.66
C ASN A 38 -21.98 0.97 -4.89
N VAL A 39 -21.79 1.90 -3.96
CA VAL A 39 -22.87 2.58 -3.26
C VAL A 39 -23.47 3.67 -4.15
N GLN A 40 -24.77 3.91 -4.03
CA GLN A 40 -25.44 4.99 -4.75
C GLN A 40 -24.83 6.35 -4.43
N ARG A 41 -24.61 7.18 -5.46
CA ARG A 41 -24.00 8.51 -5.32
C ARG A 41 -24.73 9.39 -4.29
N GLY A 42 -26.05 9.32 -4.25
CA GLY A 42 -26.87 10.04 -3.27
C GLY A 42 -26.56 9.67 -1.82
N PHE A 43 -26.28 8.38 -1.55
CA PHE A 43 -25.88 7.94 -0.21
C PHE A 43 -24.50 8.48 0.19
N ILE A 44 -23.52 8.45 -0.72
CA ILE A 44 -22.18 9.01 -0.49
C ILE A 44 -22.26 10.53 -0.24
N ASN A 45 -23.00 11.25 -1.09
CA ASN A 45 -23.18 12.68 -0.97
C ASN A 45 -23.85 13.05 0.36
N LYS A 46 -24.90 12.32 0.77
CA LYS A 46 -25.54 12.54 2.06
C LYS A 46 -24.57 12.33 3.22
N THR A 47 -23.75 11.29 3.20
CA THR A 47 -22.70 11.07 4.22
C THR A 47 -21.68 12.21 4.25
N ARG A 48 -21.26 12.72 3.08
CA ARG A 48 -20.38 13.90 2.97
C ARG A 48 -21.02 15.14 3.59
N SER A 49 -22.30 15.39 3.29
CA SER A 49 -23.05 16.52 3.83
C SER A 49 -23.17 16.43 5.35
N MET A 50 -23.39 15.24 5.92
CA MET A 50 -23.43 15.04 7.37
C MET A 50 -22.08 15.35 8.04
N LEU A 51 -20.98 14.84 7.48
CA LEU A 51 -19.63 15.15 7.97
C LEU A 51 -19.29 16.65 7.84
N TYR A 52 -19.74 17.29 6.76
CA TYR A 52 -19.57 18.73 6.58
C TYR A 52 -20.37 19.55 7.60
N ALA A 53 -21.61 19.14 7.89
CA ALA A 53 -22.44 19.80 8.90
C ALA A 53 -21.80 19.70 10.28
N TRP A 54 -21.27 18.53 10.65
CA TRP A 54 -20.51 18.37 11.89
C TRP A 54 -19.27 19.27 11.90
N GLU A 55 -18.44 19.24 10.85
CA GLU A 55 -17.23 20.06 10.77
C GLU A 55 -17.52 21.58 10.90
N ARG A 56 -18.60 22.07 10.31
CA ARG A 56 -18.93 23.50 10.29
C ARG A 56 -19.71 23.99 11.49
N PHE A 57 -20.66 23.20 11.98
CA PHE A 57 -21.64 23.63 12.98
C PHE A 57 -21.52 22.88 14.31
N GLY A 58 -20.62 21.89 14.39
CA GLY A 58 -20.47 21.03 15.56
C GLY A 58 -21.42 19.84 15.56
N LEU A 59 -21.15 18.90 16.47
CA LEU A 59 -21.87 17.62 16.55
C LEU A 59 -23.34 17.82 16.93
N GLU A 60 -23.61 18.68 17.90
CA GLU A 60 -24.97 18.93 18.43
C GLU A 60 -25.89 19.57 17.39
N ALA A 61 -25.42 20.61 16.70
CA ALA A 61 -26.19 21.28 15.67
C ALA A 61 -26.44 20.34 14.47
N GLY A 62 -25.42 19.59 14.05
CA GLY A 62 -25.57 18.59 12.99
C GLY A 62 -26.56 17.48 13.36
N ALA A 63 -26.55 17.01 14.60
CA ALA A 63 -27.50 16.03 15.10
C ALA A 63 -28.94 16.56 15.12
N LYS A 64 -29.16 17.80 15.58
CA LYS A 64 -30.47 18.45 15.60
C LYS A 64 -31.07 18.59 14.21
N GLU A 65 -30.27 19.04 13.24
CA GLU A 65 -30.68 19.16 11.85
C GLU A 65 -31.02 17.80 11.25
N TYR A 66 -30.18 16.79 11.50
CA TYR A 66 -30.42 15.43 11.01
C TYR A 66 -31.73 14.84 11.56
N ILE A 67 -32.00 15.02 12.85
CA ILE A 67 -33.22 14.51 13.48
C ILE A 67 -34.45 15.19 12.90
N THR A 68 -34.44 16.52 12.80
CA THR A 68 -35.56 17.29 12.22
C THR A 68 -35.86 16.85 10.79
N SER A 69 -34.82 16.70 9.97
CA SER A 69 -34.97 16.41 8.54
C SER A 69 -35.28 14.93 8.23
N TYR A 70 -34.90 13.98 9.09
CA TYR A 70 -34.92 12.55 8.76
C TYR A 70 -35.59 11.62 9.78
N LEU A 71 -35.73 12.00 11.06
CA LEU A 71 -36.29 11.09 12.07
C LEU A 71 -37.80 10.88 11.93
N GLU A 72 -38.52 11.86 11.37
CA GLU A 72 -39.97 11.81 11.26
C GLU A 72 -40.48 10.74 10.30
N LYS A 73 -39.67 10.34 9.31
CA LYS A 73 -40.09 9.52 8.17
C LYS A 73 -39.87 8.01 8.34
N ASP A 74 -38.86 7.59 9.11
CA ASP A 74 -38.29 6.23 8.99
C ASP A 74 -38.32 5.37 10.27
N HIS A 75 -38.77 5.88 11.43
CA HIS A 75 -38.65 5.17 12.73
C HIS A 75 -39.97 4.99 13.50
N GLY A 76 -40.10 3.88 14.23
CA GLY A 76 -41.20 3.59 15.14
C GLY A 76 -41.12 4.37 16.47
N THR A 77 -42.22 4.42 17.23
CA THR A 77 -42.37 5.31 18.40
C THR A 77 -41.37 5.03 19.55
N TYR A 78 -40.99 3.78 19.76
CA TYR A 78 -40.03 3.40 20.82
C TYR A 78 -38.60 3.80 20.50
N ASP A 79 -38.17 3.64 19.24
CA ASP A 79 -36.84 4.05 18.78
C ASP A 79 -36.66 5.57 18.87
N LYS A 80 -37.73 6.34 18.60
CA LYS A 80 -37.71 7.81 18.70
C LYS A 80 -37.34 8.29 20.10
N LYS A 81 -37.88 7.68 21.17
CA LYS A 81 -37.57 8.08 22.56
C LYS A 81 -36.09 7.88 22.90
N ARG A 82 -35.51 6.77 22.48
CA ARG A 82 -34.08 6.45 22.69
C ARG A 82 -33.16 7.34 21.85
N ILE A 83 -33.58 7.72 20.66
CA ILE A 83 -32.78 8.62 19.81
C ILE A 83 -32.82 10.06 20.35
N LEU A 84 -33.97 10.50 20.84
CA LEU A 84 -34.14 11.83 21.43
C LEU A 84 -33.42 12.00 22.77
N SER A 85 -33.12 10.91 23.49
CA SER A 85 -32.35 11.01 24.75
C SER A 85 -30.89 11.37 24.51
N GLU A 86 -30.27 10.86 23.43
CA GLU A 86 -28.88 11.18 23.06
C GLU A 86 -28.72 11.44 21.55
N PRO A 87 -29.17 12.61 21.06
CA PRO A 87 -29.12 12.98 19.64
C PRO A 87 -27.72 12.88 19.01
N SER A 88 -26.73 13.44 19.70
CA SER A 88 -25.35 13.53 19.24
C SER A 88 -24.69 12.17 19.10
N ALA A 89 -24.91 11.28 20.08
CA ALA A 89 -24.40 9.91 20.06
C ALA A 89 -25.03 9.11 18.91
N TYR A 90 -26.36 9.22 18.73
CA TYR A 90 -27.05 8.59 17.61
C TYR A 90 -26.54 9.09 16.26
N PHE A 91 -26.41 10.40 16.07
CA PHE A 91 -25.91 10.98 14.82
C PHE A 91 -24.48 10.51 14.50
N ASN A 92 -23.59 10.45 15.50
CA ASN A 92 -22.24 9.89 15.34
C ASN A 92 -22.31 8.41 14.90
N LEU A 93 -23.14 7.58 15.55
CA LEU A 93 -23.34 6.17 15.18
C LEU A 93 -23.88 6.02 13.75
N VAL A 94 -24.81 6.87 13.33
CA VAL A 94 -25.31 6.86 11.95
C VAL A 94 -24.19 7.16 10.97
N ILE A 95 -23.39 8.21 11.20
CA ILE A 95 -22.25 8.55 10.32
C ILE A 95 -21.27 7.36 10.24
N LYS A 96 -20.89 6.81 11.40
CA LYS A 96 -19.99 5.65 11.48
C LYS A 96 -20.52 4.45 10.70
N GLY A 97 -21.79 4.10 10.91
CA GLY A 97 -22.44 3.00 10.18
C GLY A 97 -22.50 3.23 8.68
N ARG A 98 -22.76 4.47 8.24
CA ARG A 98 -22.76 4.83 6.81
C ARG A 98 -21.38 4.72 6.19
N ILE A 99 -20.33 5.15 6.89
CA ILE A 99 -18.94 5.03 6.41
C ILE A 99 -18.54 3.55 6.32
N ASN A 100 -18.85 2.75 7.34
CA ASN A 100 -18.59 1.31 7.36
C ASN A 100 -19.30 0.58 6.20
N TYR A 101 -20.56 0.93 5.92
CA TYR A 101 -21.29 0.38 4.76
C TYR A 101 -20.62 0.75 3.43
N ILE A 102 -20.12 1.97 3.29
CA ILE A 102 -19.36 2.39 2.09
C ILE A 102 -18.09 1.55 1.95
N GLY A 103 -17.34 1.35 3.04
CA GLY A 103 -16.13 0.52 3.06
C GLY A 103 -16.42 -0.95 2.74
N MET A 104 -17.51 -1.50 3.27
CA MET A 104 -17.93 -2.88 2.99
C MET A 104 -18.24 -3.10 1.50
N VAL A 105 -18.93 -2.14 0.85
CA VAL A 105 -19.36 -2.29 -0.55
C VAL A 105 -18.25 -1.97 -1.55
N ARG A 106 -17.41 -0.97 -1.26
CA ARG A 106 -16.37 -0.47 -2.18
C ARG A 106 -14.97 -0.99 -1.89
N GLY A 107 -14.73 -1.54 -0.71
CA GLY A 107 -13.43 -1.98 -0.21
C GLY A 107 -12.74 -0.96 0.71
N ASN A 108 -11.85 -1.46 1.56
CA ASN A 108 -11.05 -0.67 2.51
C ASN A 108 -9.99 0.21 1.85
N GLN A 109 -9.50 -0.17 0.66
CA GLN A 109 -8.54 0.62 -0.12
C GLN A 109 -9.19 1.67 -1.01
N ASP A 110 -10.52 1.77 -1.04
CA ASP A 110 -11.21 2.75 -1.87
C ASP A 110 -10.95 4.18 -1.38
N SER A 111 -10.56 5.05 -2.32
CA SER A 111 -10.17 6.43 -2.00
C SER A 111 -11.32 7.28 -1.45
N ILE A 112 -12.57 7.00 -1.82
CA ILE A 112 -13.73 7.72 -1.27
C ILE A 112 -13.94 7.30 0.18
N TYR A 113 -13.89 5.99 0.45
CA TYR A 113 -14.01 5.46 1.79
C TYR A 113 -12.93 6.03 2.71
N LYS A 114 -11.65 5.93 2.32
CA LYS A 114 -10.51 6.46 3.09
C LYS A 114 -10.66 7.94 3.41
N LYS A 115 -11.06 8.78 2.45
CA LYS A 115 -11.29 10.22 2.66
C LYS A 115 -12.41 10.50 3.66
N LEU A 116 -13.51 9.75 3.59
CA LEU A 116 -14.62 9.91 4.53
C LEU A 116 -14.23 9.47 5.94
N LEU A 117 -13.53 8.33 6.05
CA LEU A 117 -13.08 7.79 7.31
C LEU A 117 -12.03 8.71 7.97
N TYR A 118 -11.09 9.26 7.20
CA TYR A 118 -10.13 10.24 7.71
C TYR A 118 -10.83 11.50 8.24
N LYS A 119 -11.79 12.04 7.48
CA LYS A 119 -12.55 13.21 7.96
C LYS A 119 -13.30 12.89 9.26
N TYR A 120 -13.89 11.70 9.36
CA TYR A 120 -14.55 11.24 10.57
C TYR A 120 -13.58 11.06 11.75
N SER A 121 -12.39 10.50 11.53
CA SER A 121 -11.38 10.29 12.57
C SER A 121 -10.87 11.63 13.13
N VAL A 122 -10.65 12.63 12.25
CA VAL A 122 -10.33 14.01 12.65
C VAL A 122 -11.43 14.61 13.52
N LEU A 123 -12.70 14.47 13.13
CA LEU A 123 -13.84 15.01 13.89
C LEU A 123 -14.03 14.34 15.25
N ASN A 124 -13.60 13.08 15.39
CA ASN A 124 -13.57 12.37 16.67
C ASN A 124 -12.37 12.72 17.56
N GLY A 125 -11.40 13.50 17.07
CA GLY A 125 -10.19 13.86 17.81
C GLY A 125 -9.06 12.82 17.74
N GLU A 126 -9.23 11.75 16.96
CA GLU A 126 -8.25 10.68 16.77
C GLU A 126 -7.86 10.58 15.29
N PRO A 127 -7.08 11.54 14.74
CA PRO A 127 -6.71 11.54 13.33
C PRO A 127 -5.82 10.33 12.98
N ASP A 128 -6.30 9.45 12.09
CA ASP A 128 -5.50 8.35 11.56
C ASP A 128 -4.85 8.74 10.22
N GLU A 129 -3.61 9.22 10.29
CA GLU A 129 -2.83 9.64 9.12
C GLU A 129 -2.56 8.49 8.13
N ASN A 130 -2.63 7.22 8.57
CA ASN A 130 -2.46 6.08 7.66
C ASN A 130 -3.58 6.00 6.61
N LEU A 131 -4.74 6.62 6.85
CA LEU A 131 -5.83 6.67 5.88
C LEU A 131 -5.52 7.54 4.66
N LYS A 132 -4.53 8.44 4.76
CA LYS A 132 -4.06 9.22 3.60
C LYS A 132 -3.13 8.40 2.70
N LYS A 133 -2.48 7.37 3.24
CA LYS A 133 -1.50 6.55 2.54
C LYS A 133 -2.16 5.76 1.41
N THR A 134 -1.57 5.90 0.22
CA THR A 134 -1.82 5.04 -0.94
C THR A 134 -1.21 3.66 -0.72
N SER A 135 -1.52 2.70 -1.60
CA SER A 135 -0.89 1.38 -1.54
C SER A 135 0.64 1.47 -1.65
N ASN A 136 1.15 2.36 -2.51
CA ASN A 136 2.59 2.57 -2.65
C ASN A 136 3.21 3.21 -1.41
N ASP A 137 2.49 4.09 -0.71
CA ASP A 137 2.97 4.68 0.55
C ASP A 137 3.11 3.61 1.64
N ILE A 138 2.16 2.66 1.69
CA ILE A 138 2.23 1.51 2.62
C ILE A 138 3.45 0.63 2.31
N LEU A 139 3.76 0.40 1.03
CA LEU A 139 4.96 -0.34 0.65
C LEU A 139 6.22 0.44 1.02
N ALA A 140 6.24 1.75 0.76
CA ALA A 140 7.35 2.64 1.07
C ALA A 140 7.64 2.74 2.58
N ASP A 141 6.66 2.49 3.46
CA ASP A 141 6.89 2.41 4.93
C ASP A 141 7.87 1.28 5.32
N SER A 142 8.08 0.30 4.44
CA SER A 142 9.00 -0.83 4.62
C SER A 142 10.35 -0.63 3.93
N ILE A 143 10.53 0.53 3.28
CA ILE A 143 11.70 0.87 2.48
C ILE A 143 12.44 2.01 3.18
N PHE A 144 13.75 1.87 3.26
CA PHE A 144 14.64 2.69 4.04
C PHE A 144 15.67 3.33 3.12
N ILE A 145 15.99 4.59 3.42
CA ILE A 145 17.18 5.23 2.93
C ILE A 145 18.33 4.76 3.82
N VAL A 146 19.39 4.26 3.19
CA VAL A 146 20.65 3.90 3.83
C VAL A 146 21.60 5.06 3.64
N GLU A 147 22.24 5.50 4.71
CA GLU A 147 23.23 6.56 4.66
C GLU A 147 24.41 6.18 5.56
N HIS A 148 25.61 6.27 5.00
CA HIS A 148 26.83 6.10 5.77
C HIS A 148 27.24 7.44 6.38
N SER A 149 27.29 7.52 7.71
CA SER A 149 27.47 8.80 8.43
C SER A 149 28.83 9.49 8.16
N ILE A 150 29.81 8.75 7.65
CA ILE A 150 31.18 9.23 7.35
C ILE A 150 31.45 9.35 5.84
N GLU A 151 31.27 8.26 5.09
CA GLU A 151 31.64 8.18 3.67
C GLU A 151 30.66 8.87 2.72
N GLY A 152 29.50 9.31 3.21
CA GLY A 152 28.48 9.99 2.39
C GLY A 152 27.84 9.11 1.33
N THR A 153 28.09 7.79 1.37
CA THR A 153 27.43 6.81 0.50
C THR A 153 25.98 6.65 0.90
N GLN A 154 25.11 6.55 -0.10
CA GLN A 154 23.67 6.40 0.09
C GLN A 154 23.11 5.29 -0.81
N GLY A 155 22.04 4.66 -0.34
CA GLY A 155 21.34 3.65 -1.09
C GLY A 155 19.95 3.39 -0.54
N THR A 156 19.31 2.35 -1.08
CA THR A 156 18.01 1.90 -0.60
C THR A 156 18.17 0.54 0.09
N ALA A 157 17.43 0.34 1.18
CA ALA A 157 17.25 -0.95 1.82
C ALA A 157 15.75 -1.19 2.04
N PHE A 158 15.37 -2.44 2.29
CA PHE A 158 13.97 -2.74 2.60
C PHE A 158 13.84 -3.94 3.52
N LEU A 159 12.76 -3.92 4.30
CA LEU A 159 12.46 -4.93 5.29
C LEU A 159 11.64 -6.06 4.66
N VAL A 160 12.09 -7.29 4.84
CA VAL A 160 11.47 -8.48 4.26
C VAL A 160 11.16 -9.50 5.33
N ASP A 161 9.98 -10.11 5.25
CA ASP A 161 9.55 -11.12 6.20
C ASP A 161 10.55 -12.29 6.23
N LYS A 162 10.90 -12.75 7.44
CA LYS A 162 11.85 -13.84 7.75
C LYS A 162 13.31 -13.65 7.30
N LEU A 163 13.62 -12.62 6.51
CA LEU A 163 14.96 -12.41 5.96
C LEU A 163 15.76 -11.37 6.77
N GLY A 164 15.14 -10.24 7.08
CA GLY A 164 15.84 -9.10 7.66
C GLY A 164 15.67 -7.83 6.86
N LEU A 165 16.56 -6.88 7.11
CA LEU A 165 16.73 -5.69 6.29
C LEU A 165 17.74 -5.99 5.18
N VAL A 166 17.33 -5.85 3.93
CA VAL A 166 18.10 -6.25 2.75
C VAL A 166 18.55 -5.03 1.98
N THR A 167 19.79 -5.06 1.49
CA THR A 167 20.34 -4.08 0.53
C THR A 167 21.42 -4.77 -0.32
N VAL A 168 22.08 -4.00 -1.18
CA VAL A 168 23.22 -4.43 -2.00
C VAL A 168 24.54 -4.22 -1.26
N TRP A 169 25.54 -5.04 -1.56
CA TRP A 169 26.83 -5.00 -0.84
C TRP A 169 27.60 -3.70 -1.10
N HIS A 170 27.61 -3.20 -2.34
CA HIS A 170 28.38 -1.99 -2.68
C HIS A 170 27.90 -0.72 -1.99
N VAL A 171 26.65 -0.67 -1.51
CA VAL A 171 26.13 0.45 -0.69
C VAL A 171 26.73 0.43 0.72
N VAL A 172 27.18 -0.73 1.18
CA VAL A 172 27.70 -0.97 2.54
C VAL A 172 29.12 -1.53 2.50
N GLU A 173 29.89 -1.19 1.47
CA GLU A 173 31.30 -1.59 1.35
C GLU A 173 32.09 -1.07 2.56
N GLY A 174 32.99 -1.90 3.10
CA GLY A 174 33.78 -1.55 4.29
C GLY A 174 33.05 -1.73 5.63
N VAL A 175 31.73 -1.91 5.64
CA VAL A 175 30.96 -2.11 6.88
C VAL A 175 31.07 -3.56 7.38
N THR A 176 31.33 -3.72 8.67
CA THR A 176 31.35 -4.99 9.40
C THR A 176 30.23 -5.01 10.45
N SER A 177 30.04 -6.13 11.14
CA SER A 177 29.12 -6.23 12.28
C SER A 177 29.46 -5.21 13.39
N GLU A 178 30.75 -4.94 13.62
CA GLU A 178 31.25 -4.01 14.63
C GLU A 178 31.08 -2.54 14.22
N THR A 179 31.20 -2.24 12.92
CA THR A 179 31.07 -0.87 12.39
C THR A 179 29.68 -0.56 11.84
N SER A 180 28.71 -1.47 12.00
CA SER A 180 27.33 -1.28 11.53
C SER A 180 26.63 -0.06 12.14
N CYS A 181 27.14 0.45 13.27
CA CYS A 181 26.66 1.69 13.88
C CYS A 181 26.91 2.94 13.02
N LEU A 182 27.76 2.87 11.99
CA LEU A 182 28.03 3.94 11.03
C LEU A 182 26.97 4.06 9.94
N LEU A 183 26.06 3.08 9.84
CA LEU A 183 24.94 3.14 8.91
C LEU A 183 23.70 3.66 9.62
N ASP A 184 23.00 4.58 8.96
CA ASP A 184 21.68 5.04 9.35
C ASP A 184 20.62 4.53 8.38
N PHE A 185 19.53 4.01 8.94
CA PHE A 185 18.35 3.59 8.21
C PHE A 185 17.16 4.46 8.61
N PHE A 186 16.57 5.18 7.67
CA PHE A 186 15.42 6.06 7.97
C PHE A 186 14.39 6.01 6.86
N ARG A 187 13.16 6.40 7.20
CA ARG A 187 11.99 6.28 6.32
C ARG A 187 11.54 7.64 5.84
N PHE A 188 10.84 7.67 4.71
CA PHE A 188 10.28 8.90 4.15
C PHE A 188 9.35 9.65 5.12
N TYR A 189 8.50 8.93 5.85
CA TYR A 189 7.55 9.51 6.81
C TYR A 189 8.14 9.74 8.22
N ASP A 190 9.32 9.18 8.53
CA ASP A 190 9.97 9.24 9.84
C ASP A 190 11.47 9.60 9.71
N ARG A 191 11.78 10.73 9.07
CA ARG A 191 13.15 11.06 8.65
C ARG A 191 14.08 11.34 9.83
N ASP A 192 13.52 11.90 10.90
CA ASP A 192 14.25 12.25 12.12
C ASP A 192 14.58 11.01 12.98
N ILE A 193 13.94 9.88 12.68
CA ILE A 193 14.15 8.63 13.43
C ILE A 193 15.17 7.78 12.67
N LYS A 194 16.44 8.02 12.97
CA LYS A 194 17.58 7.23 12.45
C LYS A 194 17.67 5.90 13.19
N ARG A 195 17.51 4.79 12.46
CA ARG A 195 17.55 3.42 12.99
C ARG A 195 18.90 2.78 12.70
N LYS A 196 19.34 1.93 13.62
CA LYS A 196 20.55 1.11 13.50
C LYS A 196 20.18 -0.35 13.34
N ALA A 197 20.91 -1.04 12.47
CA ALA A 197 20.80 -2.48 12.26
C ALA A 197 22.22 -3.06 12.23
N VAL A 198 22.38 -4.33 12.59
CA VAL A 198 23.69 -4.99 12.66
C VAL A 198 23.85 -5.89 11.43
N LEU A 199 24.96 -5.73 10.72
CA LEU A 199 25.28 -6.57 9.56
C LEU A 199 25.33 -8.03 10.01
N HIS A 200 24.48 -8.85 9.39
CA HIS A 200 24.41 -10.27 9.70
C HIS A 200 25.27 -11.08 8.74
N ASN A 201 25.02 -10.95 7.44
CA ASN A 201 25.75 -11.63 6.38
C ASN A 201 25.85 -10.71 5.15
N SER A 202 26.95 -10.82 4.42
CA SER A 202 27.13 -10.10 3.16
C SER A 202 27.97 -10.89 2.17
N SER A 203 27.87 -10.53 0.89
CA SER A 203 28.59 -11.20 -0.18
C SER A 203 28.96 -10.19 -1.26
N LYS A 204 30.26 -9.90 -1.37
CA LYS A 204 30.82 -9.08 -2.45
C LYS A 204 30.57 -9.70 -3.82
N SER A 205 30.69 -11.01 -3.94
CA SER A 205 30.44 -11.69 -5.22
C SER A 205 28.99 -11.52 -5.63
N LYS A 206 28.02 -11.77 -4.73
CA LYS A 206 26.58 -11.66 -5.06
C LYS A 206 26.03 -10.24 -5.04
N ASP A 207 26.82 -9.26 -4.62
CA ASP A 207 26.40 -7.88 -4.37
C ASP A 207 25.19 -7.76 -3.42
N LEU A 208 25.21 -8.49 -2.29
CA LEU A 208 24.10 -8.52 -1.32
C LEU A 208 24.59 -8.33 0.11
N ALA A 209 23.78 -7.66 0.92
CA ALA A 209 23.97 -7.54 2.37
C ALA A 209 22.63 -7.68 3.11
N ILE A 210 22.66 -8.42 4.21
CA ILE A 210 21.50 -8.67 5.09
C ILE A 210 21.86 -8.20 6.49
N PHE A 211 20.99 -7.38 7.06
CA PHE A 211 21.11 -6.85 8.41
C PHE A 211 20.03 -7.44 9.31
N LYS A 212 20.42 -7.77 10.54
CA LYS A 212 19.50 -8.04 11.64
C LYS A 212 19.08 -6.72 12.28
N PHE A 213 17.81 -6.62 12.58
CA PHE A 213 17.21 -5.44 13.16
C PHE A 213 16.68 -5.72 14.57
N GLY A 214 16.67 -4.68 15.41
CA GLY A 214 16.19 -4.76 16.79
C GLY A 214 14.82 -4.13 16.97
N ASN A 215 14.48 -3.81 18.23
CA ASN A 215 13.20 -3.24 18.62
C ASN A 215 12.90 -1.87 17.98
N ASN A 216 13.91 -1.18 17.45
CA ASN A 216 13.76 0.10 16.74
C ASN A 216 13.02 -0.02 15.38
N PHE A 217 12.70 -1.23 14.93
CA PHE A 217 11.86 -1.48 13.74
C PHE A 217 10.45 -2.01 14.11
N GLN A 218 10.08 -2.01 15.39
CA GLN A 218 8.77 -2.48 15.85
C GLN A 218 7.64 -1.64 15.22
N GLY A 219 6.55 -2.31 14.83
CA GLY A 219 5.38 -1.68 14.20
C GLY A 219 5.51 -1.46 12.69
N ILE A 220 6.66 -1.78 12.10
CA ILE A 220 6.86 -1.75 10.65
C ILE A 220 6.45 -3.11 10.07
N VAL A 221 5.49 -3.10 9.14
CA VAL A 221 5.03 -4.33 8.47
C VAL A 221 6.07 -4.68 7.40
N PRO A 222 6.71 -5.86 7.43
CA PRO A 222 7.68 -6.24 6.41
C PRO A 222 7.02 -6.53 5.06
N LEU A 223 7.78 -6.36 3.97
CA LEU A 223 7.35 -6.76 2.63
C LEU A 223 7.27 -8.28 2.51
N ARG A 224 6.28 -8.75 1.73
CA ARG A 224 6.06 -10.17 1.48
C ARG A 224 7.06 -10.68 0.45
N LEU A 225 7.55 -11.91 0.66
CA LEU A 225 8.39 -12.60 -0.31
C LEU A 225 7.54 -13.18 -1.45
N GLY A 226 7.94 -12.89 -2.68
CA GLY A 226 7.41 -13.50 -3.89
C GLY A 226 8.30 -14.64 -4.39
N ASP A 227 7.80 -15.40 -5.36
CA ASP A 227 8.52 -16.54 -5.94
C ASP A 227 9.32 -16.13 -7.19
N SER A 228 10.60 -15.83 -7.00
CA SER A 228 11.47 -15.43 -8.11
C SER A 228 11.83 -16.55 -9.10
N ALA A 229 11.49 -17.81 -8.80
CA ALA A 229 11.75 -18.92 -9.73
C ALA A 229 10.73 -18.97 -10.88
N LYS A 230 9.56 -18.33 -10.71
CA LYS A 230 8.48 -18.29 -11.70
C LYS A 230 8.59 -17.14 -12.70
N LEU A 231 9.57 -16.26 -12.53
CA LEU A 231 9.74 -15.07 -13.35
C LEU A 231 10.01 -15.39 -14.82
N LYS A 232 9.44 -14.57 -15.69
CA LYS A 232 9.57 -14.66 -17.15
C LYS A 232 9.81 -13.27 -17.74
N GLN A 233 10.39 -13.28 -18.93
CA GLN A 233 10.46 -12.06 -19.75
C GLN A 233 9.05 -11.53 -20.02
N GLY A 234 8.87 -10.22 -19.90
CA GLY A 234 7.61 -9.51 -20.07
C GLY A 234 6.81 -9.33 -18.79
N ASP A 235 7.14 -10.02 -17.70
CA ASP A 235 6.46 -9.85 -16.41
C ASP A 235 6.54 -8.38 -15.96
N GLU A 236 5.41 -7.85 -15.50
CA GLU A 236 5.33 -6.49 -14.99
C GLU A 236 5.93 -6.41 -13.59
N ILE A 237 6.70 -5.35 -13.38
CA ILE A 237 7.40 -5.10 -12.14
C ILE A 237 7.18 -3.66 -11.67
N LYS A 238 7.35 -3.48 -10.37
CA LYS A 238 7.40 -2.18 -9.71
C LYS A 238 8.72 -2.08 -8.94
N LEU A 239 9.49 -1.04 -9.22
CA LEU A 239 10.71 -0.71 -8.50
C LEU A 239 10.47 0.51 -7.62
N ILE A 240 10.68 0.36 -6.32
CA ILE A 240 10.57 1.47 -5.37
C ILE A 240 11.93 1.75 -4.73
N GLY A 241 12.32 3.01 -4.61
CA GLY A 241 13.57 3.39 -3.95
C GLY A 241 13.77 4.90 -3.90
N PHE A 242 14.95 5.31 -3.44
CA PHE A 242 15.29 6.72 -3.22
C PHE A 242 16.52 7.11 -4.06
N PRO A 243 16.33 7.78 -5.20
CA PRO A 243 17.46 8.23 -6.02
C PRO A 243 18.18 9.41 -5.36
N SER A 244 19.47 9.28 -5.07
CA SER A 244 20.34 10.34 -4.51
C SER A 244 19.60 11.29 -3.57
N TYR A 245 19.06 10.74 -2.48
CA TYR A 245 18.06 11.39 -1.64
C TYR A 245 18.54 12.73 -1.06
N ASN A 246 17.74 13.77 -1.26
CA ASN A 246 17.84 15.05 -0.56
C ASN A 246 16.69 15.22 0.44
N ILE A 247 16.92 16.06 1.45
CA ILE A 247 15.90 16.39 2.45
C ILE A 247 14.67 16.99 1.75
N GLY A 248 13.58 16.25 1.71
CA GLY A 248 12.37 16.66 1.01
C GLY A 248 11.88 15.64 0.00
N ASP A 249 12.80 14.86 -0.58
CA ASP A 249 12.53 14.02 -1.73
C ASP A 249 11.54 12.91 -1.41
N HIS A 250 10.65 12.65 -2.35
CA HIS A 250 9.69 11.55 -2.27
C HIS A 250 10.35 10.25 -2.76
N TYR A 251 9.82 9.10 -2.33
CA TYR A 251 10.22 7.84 -2.94
C TYR A 251 9.85 7.85 -4.44
N HIS A 252 10.71 7.24 -5.25
CA HIS A 252 10.42 6.94 -6.64
C HIS A 252 9.74 5.57 -6.73
N CYS A 253 8.70 5.48 -7.55
CA CYS A 253 8.00 4.24 -7.84
C CYS A 253 7.84 4.15 -9.36
N ASN A 254 8.68 3.32 -9.98
CA ASN A 254 8.69 3.13 -11.42
C ASN A 254 8.08 1.77 -11.76
N MET A 255 7.17 1.78 -12.73
CA MET A 255 6.59 0.57 -13.32
C MET A 255 7.35 0.22 -14.60
N GLY A 256 7.56 -1.06 -14.85
CA GLY A 256 8.22 -1.54 -16.06
C GLY A 256 8.14 -3.04 -16.18
N ARG A 257 9.04 -3.64 -16.96
CA ARG A 257 8.99 -5.06 -17.31
C ARG A 257 10.36 -5.72 -17.29
N ILE A 258 10.33 -7.02 -17.04
CA ILE A 258 11.50 -7.89 -17.20
C ILE A 258 11.82 -8.03 -18.69
N THR A 259 13.05 -7.69 -19.08
CA THR A 259 13.48 -7.74 -20.49
C THR A 259 14.26 -9.00 -20.81
N GLN A 260 15.20 -9.42 -19.96
CA GLN A 260 16.07 -10.56 -20.26
C GLN A 260 16.69 -11.15 -19.01
N ARG A 261 16.99 -12.46 -19.00
CA ARG A 261 17.87 -13.07 -18.01
C ARG A 261 19.32 -13.08 -18.51
N LYS A 262 20.25 -12.58 -17.71
CA LYS A 262 21.69 -12.55 -18.03
C LYS A 262 22.50 -13.06 -16.85
N LYS A 263 23.65 -13.68 -17.11
CA LYS A 263 24.64 -14.00 -16.08
C LYS A 263 25.69 -12.90 -16.06
N VAL A 264 25.83 -12.18 -14.95
CA VAL A 264 26.80 -11.09 -14.76
C VAL A 264 27.69 -11.45 -13.57
N LEU A 265 29.00 -11.53 -13.80
CA LEU A 265 29.99 -11.90 -12.76
C LEU A 265 29.65 -13.19 -12.00
N GLY A 266 29.02 -14.16 -12.67
CA GLY A 266 28.63 -15.44 -12.09
C GLY A 266 27.24 -15.47 -11.42
N ILE A 267 26.58 -14.33 -11.26
CA ILE A 267 25.22 -14.22 -10.72
C ILE A 267 24.19 -14.13 -11.84
N ASN A 268 23.06 -14.79 -11.64
CA ASN A 268 21.93 -14.65 -12.54
C ASN A 268 21.17 -13.38 -12.17
N VAL A 269 21.10 -12.43 -13.09
CA VAL A 269 20.34 -11.18 -12.95
C VAL A 269 19.23 -11.14 -14.00
N TRP A 270 18.13 -10.48 -13.64
CA TRP A 270 17.09 -10.11 -14.59
C TRP A 270 17.28 -8.66 -14.98
N LEU A 271 17.40 -8.39 -16.27
CA LEU A 271 17.43 -7.05 -16.83
C LEU A 271 16.00 -6.50 -16.93
N ILE A 272 15.88 -5.18 -16.80
CA ILE A 272 14.62 -4.46 -16.80
C ILE A 272 14.68 -3.26 -17.74
N ASP A 273 13.53 -2.76 -18.18
CA ASP A 273 13.41 -1.58 -19.04
C ASP A 273 13.31 -0.25 -18.27
N ILE A 274 13.50 -0.29 -16.95
CA ILE A 274 13.49 0.87 -16.06
C ILE A 274 14.93 1.29 -15.76
N PRO A 275 15.28 2.59 -15.86
CA PRO A 275 16.58 3.06 -15.42
C PRO A 275 16.73 2.93 -13.90
N ILE A 276 17.86 2.36 -13.46
CA ILE A 276 18.28 2.36 -12.05
C ILE A 276 19.36 3.43 -11.90
N THR A 277 19.00 4.55 -11.29
CA THR A 277 19.93 5.64 -10.97
C THR A 277 20.58 5.43 -9.61
N HIS A 278 21.61 6.22 -9.31
CA HIS A 278 22.28 6.19 -8.01
C HIS A 278 21.28 6.40 -6.86
N GLY A 279 21.48 5.70 -5.74
CA GLY A 279 20.57 5.68 -4.59
C GLY A 279 19.42 4.65 -4.65
N ILE A 280 18.94 4.27 -5.84
CA ILE A 280 17.88 3.24 -5.97
C ILE A 280 18.44 1.82 -5.76
N SER A 281 19.73 1.62 -5.99
CA SER A 281 20.40 0.33 -5.73
C SER A 281 20.10 -0.19 -4.32
N GLY A 282 19.76 -1.47 -4.22
CA GLY A 282 19.28 -2.11 -2.99
C GLY A 282 17.78 -1.97 -2.76
N GLY A 283 17.03 -1.25 -3.60
CA GLY A 283 15.58 -1.16 -3.53
C GLY A 283 14.86 -2.44 -3.95
N PRO A 284 13.64 -2.69 -3.44
CA PRO A 284 12.86 -3.87 -3.79
C PRO A 284 12.29 -3.77 -5.21
N VAL A 285 12.39 -4.89 -5.93
CA VAL A 285 11.60 -5.13 -7.14
C VAL A 285 10.42 -6.01 -6.77
N LEU A 286 9.21 -5.51 -7.05
CA LEU A 286 7.93 -6.13 -6.68
C LEU A 286 7.21 -6.64 -7.93
N ASN A 287 6.47 -7.74 -7.79
CA ASN A 287 5.53 -8.22 -8.80
C ASN A 287 4.18 -7.46 -8.73
N SER A 288 3.22 -7.85 -9.58
CA SER A 288 1.87 -7.25 -9.61
C SER A 288 1.06 -7.47 -8.32
N ASP A 289 1.44 -8.43 -7.48
CA ASP A 289 0.82 -8.71 -6.18
C ASP A 289 1.52 -7.99 -5.00
N ASP A 290 2.43 -7.05 -5.31
CA ASP A 290 3.25 -6.31 -4.36
C ASP A 290 4.19 -7.19 -3.50
N GLU A 291 4.59 -8.35 -4.03
CA GLU A 291 5.55 -9.26 -3.40
C GLU A 291 6.97 -9.03 -3.95
N VAL A 292 7.97 -9.09 -3.07
CA VAL A 292 9.38 -8.92 -3.42
C VAL A 292 9.86 -10.12 -4.24
N ILE A 293 10.28 -9.85 -5.47
CA ILE A 293 10.88 -10.84 -6.39
C ILE A 293 12.38 -10.59 -6.62
N GLY A 294 12.91 -9.44 -6.21
CA GLY A 294 14.33 -9.15 -6.34
C GLY A 294 14.83 -7.88 -5.66
N ILE A 295 16.14 -7.69 -5.75
CA ILE A 295 16.89 -6.54 -5.23
C ILE A 295 17.51 -5.80 -6.42
N ALA A 296 17.17 -4.53 -6.60
CA ALA A 296 17.69 -3.71 -7.69
C ALA A 296 19.20 -3.52 -7.59
N THR A 297 19.92 -3.71 -8.70
CA THR A 297 21.36 -3.48 -8.79
C THR A 297 21.74 -2.97 -10.18
N VAL A 298 22.86 -2.27 -10.27
CA VAL A 298 23.43 -1.79 -11.53
C VAL A 298 24.56 -2.73 -11.93
N GLY A 299 24.49 -3.31 -13.13
CA GLY A 299 25.58 -4.13 -13.65
C GLY A 299 26.87 -3.31 -13.83
N SER A 300 28.02 -3.88 -13.45
CA SER A 300 29.33 -3.22 -13.41
C SER A 300 29.73 -2.52 -14.72
N GLU A 301 30.31 -1.32 -14.60
CA GLU A 301 30.90 -0.47 -15.66
C GLU A 301 32.11 -1.07 -16.42
N LYS A 302 32.44 -2.36 -16.23
CA LYS A 302 33.65 -2.93 -16.83
C LYS A 302 33.35 -3.60 -18.18
N HIS A 303 33.73 -2.84 -19.22
CA HIS A 303 33.71 -3.07 -20.66
C HIS A 303 32.46 -2.53 -21.37
N ASP A 304 32.72 -1.51 -22.19
CA ASP A 304 31.83 -0.70 -23.02
C ASP A 304 31.05 0.39 -22.29
N SER A 305 31.59 1.62 -22.40
CA SER A 305 31.05 2.91 -21.97
C SER A 305 29.72 3.32 -22.64
N THR A 306 28.90 2.35 -23.07
CA THR A 306 27.67 2.61 -23.84
C THR A 306 26.45 1.80 -23.38
N THR A 307 26.55 0.87 -22.41
CA THR A 307 25.33 0.15 -21.95
C THR A 307 25.37 -0.23 -20.47
N ILE A 308 24.95 0.71 -19.61
CA ILE A 308 24.61 0.40 -18.22
C ILE A 308 23.45 -0.60 -18.24
N SER A 309 23.72 -1.85 -17.88
CA SER A 309 22.68 -2.88 -17.81
C SER A 309 21.98 -2.79 -16.45
N HIS A 310 20.79 -2.22 -16.44
CA HIS A 310 19.95 -2.15 -15.25
C HIS A 310 19.22 -3.48 -15.02
N GLY A 311 19.27 -3.98 -13.79
CA GLY A 311 18.62 -5.24 -13.47
C GLY A 311 18.42 -5.45 -11.98
N PHE A 312 18.06 -6.67 -11.62
CA PHE A 312 17.91 -7.06 -10.23
C PHE A 312 18.40 -8.49 -9.99
N ILE A 313 18.85 -8.70 -8.76
CA ILE A 313 19.22 -10.01 -8.24
C ILE A 313 17.94 -10.68 -7.74
N PRO A 314 17.62 -11.91 -8.16
CA PRO A 314 16.46 -12.64 -7.66
C PRO A 314 16.48 -12.77 -6.14
N ILE A 315 15.33 -12.57 -5.48
CA ILE A 315 15.25 -12.62 -4.01
C ILE A 315 15.67 -13.98 -3.43
N ALA A 316 15.51 -15.06 -4.22
CA ALA A 316 15.99 -16.40 -3.86
C ALA A 316 17.51 -16.47 -3.66
N ASP A 317 18.31 -15.59 -4.26
CA ASP A 317 19.75 -15.58 -4.06
C ASP A 317 20.16 -14.92 -2.72
N ALA A 318 19.33 -14.00 -2.21
CA ALA A 318 19.47 -13.45 -0.86
C ALA A 318 19.10 -14.49 0.21
N LEU A 319 18.11 -15.34 -0.03
CA LEU A 319 17.78 -16.45 0.87
C LEU A 319 18.94 -17.44 1.05
N LYS A 320 19.84 -17.58 0.07
CA LYS A 320 21.05 -18.42 0.16
C LYS A 320 22.18 -17.80 0.99
N LEU A 321 21.98 -16.61 1.55
CA LEU A 321 22.92 -15.94 2.45
C LEU A 321 22.52 -16.07 3.92
N LEU A 322 21.37 -16.66 4.23
CA LEU A 322 21.03 -17.09 5.58
C LEU A 322 21.73 -18.41 5.92
#